data_AF-A0A9E5YDI5-F1
#
_entry.id   AF-A0A9E5YDI5-F1
#
_cell.length_a   1.000
_cell.length_b   1.000
_cell.length_c   1.000
_cell.angle_alpha   90.00
_cell.angle_beta   90.00
_cell.angle_gamma   90.00
#
_symmetry.space_group_name_H-M   'P 1'
#
loop_
_entity.id
_entity.type
_entity.pdbx_description
1 polymer ?
#
loop_
_entity_poly.entity_id
_entity_poly.type
_entity_poly.pdbx_seq_one_letter_code
_entity_poly.pdbx_strand_id
1 'polypeptide(L)' 'MDKIQQVHESMLEAIGTIQGFVKEVTGQDTTQEEIAQALTRYFVLNEIKDFIELQRSQGDKL' A
#
# COMPACT_ATOMS: atom_id res chain seq x y z
N MET A 1 11.66 20.26 11.19
CA MET A 1 11.62 20.36 9.71
C MET A 1 11.47 18.95 9.20
N ASP A 2 10.25 18.54 8.90
CA ASP A 2 10.01 17.24 8.30
C ASP A 2 10.74 17.19 6.97
N LYS A 3 11.64 16.22 6.82
CA LYS A 3 12.17 15.88 5.50
C LYS A 3 10.97 15.40 4.69
N ILE A 4 10.55 16.19 3.70
CA ILE A 4 9.72 15.65 2.63
C ILE A 4 10.60 14.60 1.95
N GLN A 5 10.39 13.36 2.35
CA GLN A 5 11.11 12.24 1.78
C GLN A 5 10.57 12.05 0.37
N GLN A 6 11.45 12.06 -0.61
CA GLN A 6 11.07 11.86 -2.01
C GLN A 6 10.35 10.51 -2.11
N VAL A 7 9.11 10.55 -2.62
CA VAL A 7 8.31 9.35 -2.85
C VAL A 7 8.95 8.58 -4.00
N HIS A 8 9.34 7.33 -3.73
CA HIS A 8 9.93 6.46 -4.74
C HIS A 8 8.88 6.09 -5.81
N GLU A 9 9.32 5.87 -7.05
CA GLU A 9 8.42 5.54 -8.18
C GLU A 9 7.51 4.34 -7.89
N SER A 10 8.05 3.31 -7.23
CA SER A 10 7.27 2.14 -6.80
C SER A 10 6.08 2.47 -5.89
N MET A 11 6.14 3.57 -5.12
CA MET A 11 5.01 4.02 -4.31
C MET A 11 3.91 4.65 -5.16
N LEU A 12 4.27 5.36 -6.24
CA LEU A 12 3.30 5.90 -7.19
C LEU A 12 2.59 4.76 -7.95
N GLU A 13 3.34 3.74 -8.36
CA GLU A 13 2.78 2.53 -8.98
C GLU A 13 1.83 1.79 -8.03
N ALA A 14 2.19 1.65 -6.75
CA ALA A 14 1.34 1.04 -5.75
C ALA A 14 0.03 1.83 -5.55
N ILE A 15 0.10 3.17 -5.48
CA ILE A 15 -1.08 4.04 -5.41
C ILE A 15 -1.97 3.84 -6.64
N GLY A 16 -1.38 3.85 -7.85
CA GLY A 16 -2.13 3.61 -9.09
C GLY A 16 -2.82 2.25 -9.12
N THR A 17 -2.15 1.21 -8.60
CA THR A 17 -2.71 -0.14 -8.48
C THR A 17 -3.92 -0.16 -7.53
N ILE A 18 -3.82 0.49 -6.37
CA ILE A 18 -4.93 0.60 -5.40
C ILE A 18 -6.11 1.33 -6.03
N GLN A 19 -5.86 2.45 -6.72
CA GLN A 19 -6.91 3.21 -7.40
C GLN A 19 -7.62 2.37 -8.47
N GLY A 20 -6.86 1.66 -9.30
CA GLY A 20 -7.40 0.76 -10.31
C GLY A 20 -8.28 -0.33 -9.70
N PHE A 21 -7.79 -1.00 -8.66
CA PHE A 21 -8.53 -2.05 -7.95
C PHE A 21 -9.84 -1.54 -7.34
N VAL A 22 -9.80 -0.41 -6.62
CA VAL A 22 -11.01 0.16 -6.00
C VAL A 22 -12.04 0.52 -7.07
N LYS A 23 -11.60 1.15 -8.17
CA LYS A 23 -12.49 1.48 -9.29
C LYS A 23 -13.10 0.25 -9.94
N GLU A 24 -12.31 -0.78 -10.18
CA GLU A 24 -12.77 -2.04 -10.78
C GLU A 24 -13.83 -2.72 -9.91
N VAL A 25 -13.62 -2.78 -8.60
CA VAL A 25 -14.48 -3.52 -7.68
C VAL A 25 -15.73 -2.72 -7.28
N THR A 26 -15.61 -1.41 -7.12
CA THR A 26 -16.68 -0.56 -6.58
C THR A 26 -17.39 0.28 -7.64
N GLY A 27 -16.77 0.46 -8.82
CA GLY A 27 -17.21 1.39 -9.85
C GLY A 27 -16.92 2.86 -9.53
N GLN A 28 -16.24 3.17 -8.42
CA GLN A 28 -15.94 4.53 -7.96
C GLN A 28 -14.44 4.80 -7.93
N ASP A 29 -14.03 6.01 -8.32
CA ASP A 29 -12.65 6.48 -8.15
C ASP A 29 -12.35 6.72 -6.67
N THR A 30 -11.08 6.58 -6.27
CA THR A 30 -10.62 6.87 -4.91
C THR A 30 -9.48 7.88 -4.89
N THR A 31 -9.43 8.72 -3.87
CA THR A 31 -8.40 9.76 -3.72
C THR A 31 -7.18 9.25 -2.97
N GLN A 32 -6.05 9.96 -3.10
CA GLN A 32 -4.85 9.62 -2.35
C GLN A 32 -5.03 9.82 -0.83
N GLU A 33 -5.89 10.76 -0.41
CA GLU A 33 -6.24 10.96 1.00
C GLU A 33 -6.99 9.76 1.58
N GLU A 34 -7.95 9.20 0.83
CA GLU A 34 -8.68 7.99 1.24
C GLU A 34 -7.72 6.80 1.37
N ILE A 35 -6.82 6.64 0.39
CA ILE A 35 -5.79 5.60 0.42
C ILE A 35 -4.87 5.79 1.64
N ALA A 36 -4.37 6.99 1.89
CA ALA A 36 -3.50 7.27 3.03
C ALA A 36 -4.20 6.99 4.37
N GLN A 37 -5.49 7.34 4.49
CA GLN A 37 -6.29 7.03 5.66
C GLN A 37 -6.51 5.52 5.83
N ALA A 38 -6.71 4.77 4.74
CA ALA A 38 -6.87 3.32 4.76
C ALA A 38 -5.56 2.61 5.17
N LEU A 39 -4.44 2.99 4.56
CA LEU A 39 -3.12 2.41 4.81
C LEU A 39 -2.64 2.58 6.27
N THR A 40 -3.21 3.52 7.01
CA THR A 40 -2.89 3.77 8.42
C THR A 40 -3.86 3.08 9.40
N ARG A 41 -4.84 2.31 8.92
CA ARG A 41 -5.75 1.54 9.79
C ARG A 41 -5.08 0.26 10.28
N TYR A 42 -5.30 -0.07 11.57
CA TYR A 42 -4.62 -1.18 12.25
C TYR A 42 -4.73 -2.53 11.53
N PHE A 43 -5.91 -2.86 10.98
CA PHE A 43 -6.09 -4.11 10.24
C PHE A 43 -5.26 -4.13 8.95
N VAL A 44 -5.20 -3.03 8.20
CA VAL A 44 -4.37 -2.91 6.99
C VAL A 44 -2.88 -2.99 7.33
N LEU A 45 -2.47 -2.31 8.41
CA LEU A 45 -1.08 -2.38 8.89
C LEU A 45 -0.69 -3.82 9.27
N ASN A 46 -1.59 -4.58 9.86
CA ASN A 46 -1.35 -5.98 10.17
C ASN A 46 -1.16 -6.83 8.92
N GLU A 47 -2.02 -6.67 7.91
CA GLU A 47 -1.88 -7.39 6.62
C GLU A 47 -0.56 -7.05 5.92
N ILE A 48 -0.17 -5.76 5.91
CA ILE A 48 1.13 -5.32 5.35
C ILE A 48 2.29 -5.98 6.11
N LYS A 49 2.24 -5.99 7.45
CA LYS A 49 3.24 -6.65 8.29
C LYS A 49 3.34 -8.14 7.95
N ASP A 50 2.21 -8.84 7.94
CA ASP A 50 2.14 -10.29 7.74
C ASP A 50 2.64 -10.67 6.34
N PHE A 51 2.30 -9.88 5.32
CA PHE A 51 2.83 -10.06 3.97
C PHE A 51 4.35 -9.87 3.90
N ILE A 52 4.90 -8.84 4.56
CA ILE A 52 6.36 -8.60 4.60
C ILE A 52 7.08 -9.74 5.33
N GLU A 53 6.54 -10.22 6.46
CA GLU A 53 7.09 -11.36 7.19
C GLU A 53 7.06 -12.63 6.34
N LEU A 54 5.95 -12.88 5.62
CA LEU A 54 5.83 -13.98 4.69
C LEU A 54 6.91 -13.92 3.60
N GLN A 55 7.07 -12.76 2.93
CA GLN A 55 8.08 -12.60 1.89
C GLN A 55 9.51 -12.83 2.41
N ARG A 56 9.82 -12.31 3.60
CA ARG A 56 11.13 -12.53 4.23
C ARG A 56 11.36 -14.00 4.58
N SER A 57 10.35 -14.69 5.11
CA SER A 57 10.44 -16.11 5.47
C SER A 57 10.56 -17.05 4.26
N GLN A 58 10.00 -16.67 3.11
CA GLN A 58 10.15 -17.41 1.85
C GLN A 58 11.52 -17.17 1.21
N GLY A 59 12.11 -16.00 1.42
CA GLY A 59 13.49 -15.70 1.02
C GLY A 59 14.55 -16.55 1.73
N ASP A 60 14.24 -17.11 2.89
CA ASP A 60 15.10 -18.05 3.64
C ASP A 60 15.03 -19.51 3.14
N LYS A 61 14.20 -19.79 2.12
CA LYS A 61 14.02 -21.15 1.53
C LYS A 61 14.58 -21.30 0.11
N LEU A 62 15.45 -20.40 -0.35
CA LEU A 62 16.21 -20.53 -1.60
C LEU A 62 17.68 -20.86 -1.33
#